data_AF-E2AGK9-F1
#
_entry.id   AF-E2AGK9-F1
#
_cell.length_a   1.000
_cell.length_b   1.000
_cell.length_c   1.000
_cell.angle_alpha   90.00
_cell.angle_beta   90.00
_cell.angle_gamma   90.00
#
_symmetry.space_group_name_H-M   'P 1'
#
loop_
_entity.id
_entity.type
_entity.pdbx_description
1 polymer ?
#
loop_
_entity_poly.entity_id
_entity_poly.type
_entity_poly.pdbx_seq_one_letter_code
_entity_poly.pdbx_strand_id
1 'polypeptide(L)'
;MTTPILTKKQQRQSLSAKKGPIKGLRNILAQPTENYWPTVNIDQYPALVTLMDKLLPLIKQPKYKIPGFMLRNIPKEKRKLVKEEALEKEAIKFDKNILKSVILGTNAVTRALEKDNVCCVLLDANVEPRLMIKHIIVMAQNKKIPVLLLPVLKTVTLQQIGFATAAFALKVKN
;
A
#
# COMPACT_ATOMS: atom_id res chain seq x y z
N MET A 1 -12.32 -51.88 54.55
CA MET A 1 -11.30 -51.38 53.58
C MET A 1 -11.27 -49.86 53.69
N THR A 2 -10.33 -49.31 54.44
CA THR A 2 -10.17 -47.86 54.64
C THR A 2 -9.60 -47.22 53.37
N THR A 3 -10.23 -46.18 52.86
CA THR A 3 -9.76 -45.46 51.66
C THR A 3 -8.47 -44.71 51.98
N PRO A 4 -7.41 -44.83 51.17
CA PRO A 4 -6.15 -44.16 51.45
C PRO A 4 -6.30 -42.65 51.26
N ILE A 5 -6.09 -41.89 52.34
CA ILE A 5 -6.14 -40.43 52.32
C ILE A 5 -4.78 -39.91 51.86
N LEU A 6 -4.75 -39.21 50.72
CA LEU A 6 -3.54 -38.60 50.18
C LEU A 6 -2.95 -37.58 51.16
N THR A 7 -1.63 -37.62 51.34
CA THR A 7 -0.93 -36.62 52.15
C THR A 7 -1.03 -35.23 51.54
N LYS A 8 -0.95 -34.16 52.35
CA LYS A 8 -1.04 -32.76 51.86
C LYS A 8 -0.04 -32.43 50.74
N LYS A 9 1.13 -33.10 50.71
CA LYS A 9 2.11 -32.98 49.61
C LYS A 9 1.61 -33.63 48.32
N GLN A 10 1.02 -34.83 48.40
CA GLN A 10 0.46 -35.54 47.25
C GLN A 10 -0.77 -34.82 46.67
N GLN A 11 -1.63 -34.24 47.52
CA GLN A 11 -2.75 -33.39 47.07
C GLN A 11 -2.29 -32.16 46.29
N ARG A 12 -1.17 -31.53 46.68
CA ARG A 12 -0.59 -30.39 45.94
C ARG A 12 0.01 -30.80 44.60
N GLN A 13 0.57 -32.02 44.49
CA GLN A 13 1.10 -32.54 43.23
C GLN A 13 0.00 -32.98 42.27
N SER A 14 -1.09 -33.59 42.77
CA SER A 14 -2.21 -34.04 41.92
C SER A 14 -3.04 -32.88 41.35
N LEU A 15 -3.15 -31.78 42.10
CA LEU A 15 -3.85 -30.55 41.64
C LEU A 15 -2.95 -29.63 40.81
N SER A 16 -1.63 -29.81 40.85
CA SER A 16 -0.73 -29.03 40.02
C SER A 16 -0.74 -29.60 38.61
N ALA A 17 -1.58 -29.03 37.74
CA ALA A 17 -1.56 -29.25 36.29
C ALA A 17 -0.28 -28.69 35.64
N LYS A 18 0.89 -28.97 36.23
CA LYS A 18 2.20 -28.74 35.62
C LYS A 18 2.35 -29.74 34.50
N LYS A 19 1.79 -29.42 33.34
CA LYS A 19 2.28 -29.95 32.07
C LYS A 19 3.77 -29.65 32.07
N GLY A 20 4.61 -30.69 32.11
CA GLY A 20 6.06 -30.54 31.95
C GLY A 20 6.37 -29.71 30.70
N PRO A 21 7.60 -29.17 30.56
CA PRO A 21 7.96 -28.43 29.36
C PRO A 21 7.60 -29.30 28.15
N ILE A 22 6.82 -28.72 27.22
CA ILE A 22 6.34 -29.43 26.03
C ILE A 22 7.57 -29.74 25.17
N LYS A 23 8.21 -30.88 25.45
CA LYS A 23 9.32 -31.44 24.66
C LYS A 23 8.69 -32.16 23.46
N GLY A 24 8.20 -31.39 22.50
CA GLY A 24 7.60 -31.94 21.29
C GLY A 24 7.95 -31.07 20.10
N LEU A 25 8.81 -31.60 19.21
CA LEU A 25 8.96 -31.05 17.87
C LEU A 25 7.65 -31.34 17.13
N ARG A 26 6.98 -30.29 16.66
CA ARG A 26 5.83 -30.43 15.76
C ARG A 26 6.34 -30.31 14.34
N ASN A 27 6.16 -31.37 13.56
CA ASN A 27 6.36 -31.29 12.12
C ASN A 27 5.21 -30.46 11.55
N ILE A 28 5.53 -29.28 11.04
CA ILE A 28 4.58 -28.41 10.35
C ILE A 28 4.94 -28.47 8.89
N LEU A 29 3.95 -28.73 8.04
CA LEU A 29 4.11 -28.57 6.61
C LEU A 29 4.13 -27.07 6.31
N ALA A 30 5.32 -26.52 6.14
CA ALA A 30 5.50 -25.14 5.71
C ALA A 30 5.30 -25.04 4.19
N GLN A 31 4.83 -23.89 3.73
CA GLN A 31 4.78 -23.62 2.28
C GLN A 31 6.22 -23.56 1.75
N PRO A 32 6.58 -24.36 0.72
CA PRO A 32 7.96 -24.50 0.27
C PRO A 32 8.49 -23.25 -0.45
N THR A 33 7.59 -22.41 -0.97
CA THR A 33 7.95 -21.18 -1.68
C THR A 33 8.02 -20.01 -0.70
N GLU A 34 9.23 -19.54 -0.43
CA GLU A 34 9.41 -18.20 0.12
C GLU A 34 8.89 -17.17 -0.88
N ASN A 35 8.09 -16.23 -0.40
CA ASN A 35 7.49 -15.18 -1.24
C ASN A 35 8.51 -14.04 -1.40
N TYR A 36 9.71 -14.40 -1.84
CA TYR A 36 10.74 -13.44 -2.16
C TYR A 36 10.49 -12.96 -3.59
N TRP A 37 9.89 -11.80 -3.71
CA TRP A 37 9.72 -11.14 -4.99
C TRP A 37 10.86 -10.14 -5.19
N PRO A 38 11.41 -10.00 -6.41
CA PRO A 38 12.58 -9.18 -6.63
C PRO A 38 12.31 -7.73 -6.24
N THR A 39 13.08 -7.25 -5.27
CA THR A 39 13.20 -5.85 -4.94
C THR A 39 14.16 -5.19 -5.91
N VAL A 40 13.82 -3.98 -6.38
CA VAL A 40 14.71 -3.22 -7.26
C VAL A 40 16.04 -2.94 -6.58
N ASN A 41 17.13 -3.19 -7.30
CA ASN A 41 18.48 -2.91 -6.80
C ASN A 41 18.70 -1.42 -6.57
N ILE A 42 19.58 -1.14 -5.60
CA ILE A 42 19.95 0.22 -5.17
C ILE A 42 20.48 1.05 -6.34
N ASP A 43 21.20 0.42 -7.28
CA ASP A 43 21.81 1.15 -8.41
C ASP A 43 20.79 1.55 -9.49
N GLN A 44 19.64 0.88 -9.55
CA GLN A 44 18.66 1.05 -10.62
C GLN A 44 17.48 1.96 -10.24
N TYR A 45 17.20 2.16 -8.95
CA TYR A 45 16.11 3.05 -8.54
C TYR A 45 16.30 4.53 -8.92
N PRO A 46 17.51 5.14 -8.98
CA PRO A 46 17.63 6.58 -9.18
C PRO A 46 17.05 7.06 -10.51
N ALA A 47 17.22 6.27 -11.57
CA ALA A 47 16.62 6.56 -12.88
C ALA A 47 15.09 6.55 -12.81
N LEU A 48 14.51 5.55 -12.14
CA LEU A 48 13.07 5.44 -11.95
C LEU A 48 12.52 6.58 -11.09
N VAL A 49 13.19 6.91 -9.97
CA VAL A 49 12.79 8.02 -9.10
C VAL A 49 12.84 9.34 -9.86
N THR A 50 13.87 9.58 -10.65
CA THR A 50 13.96 10.79 -11.49
C THR A 50 12.80 10.91 -12.48
N LEU A 51 12.35 9.79 -13.07
CA LEU A 51 11.17 9.77 -13.93
C LEU A 51 9.87 10.03 -13.13
N MET A 52 9.75 9.42 -11.96
CA MET A 52 8.61 9.62 -11.07
C MET A 52 8.52 11.08 -10.60
N ASP A 53 9.64 11.71 -10.24
CA ASP A 53 9.69 13.11 -9.82
C ASP A 53 9.26 14.07 -10.94
N LYS A 54 9.51 13.71 -12.20
CA LYS A 54 9.04 14.47 -13.36
C LYS A 54 7.55 14.27 -13.65
N LEU A 55 7.04 13.04 -13.50
CA LEU A 55 5.69 12.66 -13.96
C LEU A 55 4.61 12.74 -12.87
N LEU A 56 4.93 12.38 -11.63
CA LEU A 56 3.97 12.38 -10.52
C LEU A 56 3.37 13.74 -10.18
N PRO A 57 4.10 14.88 -10.31
CA PRO A 57 3.50 16.18 -10.08
C PRO A 57 2.32 16.48 -11.01
N LEU A 58 2.29 15.91 -12.23
CA LEU A 58 1.18 16.07 -13.18
C LEU A 58 -0.12 15.42 -12.69
N ILE A 59 -0.03 14.45 -11.78
CA ILE A 59 -1.16 13.72 -11.18
C ILE A 59 -1.71 14.49 -9.97
N LYS A 60 -0.89 15.34 -9.34
CA LYS A 60 -1.27 16.07 -8.14
C LYS A 60 -2.40 17.04 -8.46
N GLN A 61 -3.56 16.84 -7.84
CA GLN A 61 -4.63 17.82 -7.95
C GLN A 61 -4.21 19.14 -7.28
N PRO A 62 -4.46 20.28 -7.93
CA PRO A 62 -4.23 21.59 -7.34
C PRO A 62 -4.99 21.68 -6.02
N LYS A 63 -4.26 21.85 -4.91
CA LYS A 63 -4.87 21.92 -3.56
C LYS A 63 -5.38 23.32 -3.24
N TYR A 64 -5.30 24.27 -4.17
CA TYR A 64 -5.71 25.65 -3.93
C TYR A 64 -7.21 25.74 -3.59
N LYS A 65 -7.50 25.71 -2.30
CA LYS A 65 -8.79 26.04 -1.73
C LYS A 65 -8.73 27.49 -1.30
N ILE A 66 -9.37 28.37 -2.07
CA ILE A 66 -9.60 29.75 -1.62
C ILE A 66 -10.36 29.68 -0.30
N PRO A 67 -9.84 30.28 0.80
CA PRO A 67 -10.54 30.33 2.06
C PRO A 67 -11.94 30.90 1.88
N GLY A 68 -12.95 30.25 2.47
CA GLY A 68 -14.36 30.62 2.28
C GLY A 68 -14.66 32.08 2.63
N PHE A 69 -13.89 32.67 3.55
CA PHE A 69 -14.01 34.09 3.90
C PHE A 69 -13.71 35.02 2.72
N MET A 70 -12.68 34.72 1.91
CA MET A 70 -12.32 35.54 0.74
C MET A 70 -13.40 35.47 -0.34
N LEU A 71 -14.10 34.33 -0.45
CA LEU A 71 -15.19 34.14 -1.39
C LEU A 71 -16.52 34.77 -0.93
N ARG A 72 -16.66 35.10 0.36
CA ARG A 72 -17.90 35.63 0.94
C ARG A 72 -18.29 36.97 0.32
N ASN A 73 -17.30 37.82 0.03
CA ASN A 73 -17.47 39.16 -0.53
C ASN A 73 -17.55 39.16 -2.07
N ILE A 74 -17.30 38.02 -2.72
CA ILE A 74 -17.26 37.91 -4.18
C ILE A 74 -18.63 37.39 -4.68
N PRO A 75 -19.26 38.04 -5.68
CA PRO A 75 -20.50 37.55 -6.28
C PRO A 75 -20.30 36.19 -6.97
N LYS A 76 -21.34 35.34 -6.97
CA LYS A 76 -21.26 33.92 -7.38
C LYS A 76 -20.64 33.71 -8.77
N GLU A 77 -20.89 34.62 -9.70
CA GLU A 77 -20.39 34.56 -11.08
C GLU A 77 -18.87 34.78 -11.15
N LYS A 78 -18.35 35.76 -10.39
CA LYS A 78 -16.91 36.07 -10.33
C LYS A 78 -16.10 35.03 -9.54
N ARG A 79 -16.76 34.21 -8.69
CA ARG A 79 -16.07 33.14 -7.93
C ARG A 79 -15.48 32.05 -8.82
N LYS A 80 -16.02 31.82 -10.02
CA LYS A 80 -15.44 30.85 -10.98
C LYS A 80 -14.14 31.39 -11.57
N LEU A 81 -14.15 32.63 -12.04
CA LEU A 81 -12.97 33.30 -12.63
C LEU A 81 -11.81 33.38 -11.63
N VAL A 82 -12.07 33.76 -10.38
CA VAL A 82 -11.01 33.82 -9.34
C VAL A 82 -10.42 32.44 -9.03
N LYS A 83 -11.21 31.36 -9.14
CA LYS A 83 -10.70 29.99 -9.00
C LYS A 83 -9.85 29.58 -10.19
N GLU A 84 -10.26 29.97 -11.40
CA GLU A 84 -9.53 29.67 -12.65
C GLU A 84 -8.20 30.42 -12.70
N GLU A 85 -8.18 31.73 -12.42
CA GLU A 85 -6.96 32.55 -12.34
C GLU A 85 -5.98 32.03 -11.29
N ALA A 86 -6.47 31.56 -10.15
CA ALA A 86 -5.60 30.99 -9.13
C ALA A 86 -5.05 29.61 -9.50
N LEU A 87 -5.78 28.85 -10.32
CA LEU A 87 -5.35 27.55 -10.84
C LEU A 87 -4.34 27.73 -11.98
N GLU A 88 -4.47 28.79 -12.79
CA GLU A 88 -3.49 29.17 -13.81
C GLU A 88 -2.16 29.66 -13.24
N LYS A 89 -2.17 30.24 -12.02
CA LYS A 89 -0.96 30.65 -11.31
C LYS A 89 -0.15 29.48 -10.76
N GLU A 90 -0.70 28.26 -10.71
CA GLU A 90 0.08 27.09 -10.32
C GLU A 90 1.03 26.68 -11.46
N ALA A 91 2.31 26.51 -11.13
CA ALA A 91 3.37 26.23 -12.09
C ALA A 91 3.23 24.87 -12.82
N ILE A 92 2.40 23.96 -12.31
CA ILE A 92 2.24 22.60 -12.83
C ILE A 92 0.79 22.40 -13.26
N LYS A 93 0.58 22.27 -14.57
CA LYS A 93 -0.74 21.99 -15.14
C LYS A 93 -1.13 20.53 -14.85
N PHE A 94 -2.17 20.37 -14.05
CA PHE A 94 -2.78 19.07 -13.76
C PHE A 94 -3.45 18.49 -15.00
N ASP A 95 -3.09 17.26 -15.36
CA ASP A 95 -3.71 16.54 -16.49
C ASP A 95 -4.73 15.49 -16.00
N LYS A 96 -6.00 15.77 -16.29
CA LYS A 96 -7.12 14.87 -15.98
C LYS A 96 -7.03 13.52 -16.68
N ASN A 97 -6.40 13.45 -17.85
CA ASN A 97 -6.29 12.20 -18.61
C ASN A 97 -5.27 11.25 -17.99
N ILE A 98 -4.18 11.79 -17.45
CA ILE A 98 -3.17 11.00 -16.72
C ILE A 98 -3.80 10.41 -15.46
N LEU A 99 -4.59 11.19 -14.71
CA LEU A 99 -5.26 10.69 -13.51
C LEU A 99 -6.18 9.49 -13.79
N LYS A 100 -6.87 9.46 -14.93
CA LYS A 100 -7.73 8.33 -15.33
C LYS A 100 -6.94 7.05 -15.65
N SER A 101 -5.65 7.21 -15.94
CA SER A 101 -4.73 6.14 -16.35
C SER A 101 -3.94 5.56 -15.16
N VAL A 102 -4.07 6.14 -13.97
CA VAL A 102 -3.32 5.77 -12.77
C VAL A 102 -4.27 5.30 -11.67
N ILE A 103 -3.90 4.22 -11.00
CA ILE A 103 -4.65 3.63 -9.90
C ILE A 103 -3.76 3.63 -8.65
N LEU A 104 -4.24 4.27 -7.59
CA LEU A 104 -3.49 4.48 -6.35
C LEU A 104 -4.20 3.78 -5.18
N GLY A 105 -3.42 3.10 -4.35
CA GLY A 105 -3.89 2.43 -3.15
C GLY A 105 -4.16 0.95 -3.33
N THR A 106 -3.93 0.18 -2.26
CA THR A 106 -3.96 -1.29 -2.27
C THR A 106 -5.31 -1.84 -2.72
N ASN A 107 -6.41 -1.37 -2.14
CA ASN A 107 -7.76 -1.83 -2.47
C ASN A 107 -8.21 -1.44 -3.89
N ALA A 108 -7.70 -0.32 -4.41
CA ALA A 108 -8.01 0.10 -5.77
C ALA A 108 -7.26 -0.77 -6.79
N VAL A 109 -5.99 -1.08 -6.49
CA VAL A 109 -5.16 -1.97 -7.31
C VAL A 109 -5.73 -3.38 -7.31
N THR A 110 -6.16 -3.94 -6.17
CA THR A 110 -6.77 -5.29 -6.14
C THR A 110 -8.03 -5.37 -7.00
N ARG A 111 -8.94 -4.39 -6.88
CA ARG A 111 -10.15 -4.31 -7.72
C ARG A 111 -9.84 -4.13 -9.21
N ALA A 112 -8.77 -3.40 -9.54
CA ALA A 112 -8.37 -3.21 -10.92
C ALA A 112 -7.72 -4.47 -11.51
N LEU A 113 -6.94 -5.18 -10.70
CA LEU A 113 -6.39 -6.50 -11.04
C LEU A 113 -7.52 -7.51 -11.29
N GLU A 114 -8.57 -7.53 -10.47
CA GLU A 114 -9.75 -8.38 -10.69
C GLU A 114 -10.38 -8.14 -12.08
N LYS A 115 -10.44 -6.89 -12.53
CA LYS A 115 -11.04 -6.48 -13.81
C LYS A 115 -10.11 -6.55 -15.03
N ASP A 116 -8.90 -7.09 -14.89
CA ASP A 116 -7.90 -7.20 -15.97
C ASP A 116 -7.55 -5.86 -16.65
N ASN A 117 -7.68 -4.75 -15.91
CA ASN A 117 -7.51 -3.41 -16.46
C ASN A 117 -6.20 -2.75 -15.98
N VAL A 118 -5.14 -3.55 -15.85
CA VAL A 118 -3.86 -3.13 -15.27
C VAL A 118 -2.72 -3.60 -16.17
N CYS A 119 -1.83 -2.67 -16.53
CA CYS A 119 -0.66 -2.93 -17.35
C CYS A 119 0.56 -3.33 -16.51
N CYS A 120 0.81 -2.60 -15.42
CA CYS A 120 1.92 -2.88 -14.51
C CYS A 120 1.58 -2.44 -13.08
N VAL A 121 2.22 -3.08 -12.11
CA VAL A 121 2.04 -2.77 -10.69
C VAL A 121 3.38 -2.44 -10.05
N LEU A 122 3.45 -1.30 -9.35
CA LEU A 122 4.51 -0.93 -8.44
C LEU A 122 4.01 -1.07 -7.00
N LEU A 123 4.75 -1.80 -6.18
CA LEU A 123 4.47 -2.02 -4.76
C LEU A 123 5.62 -1.48 -3.94
N ASP A 124 5.31 -0.98 -2.74
CA ASP A 124 6.35 -0.68 -1.76
C ASP A 124 6.89 -2.00 -1.18
N ALA A 125 8.20 -2.08 -0.99
CA ALA A 125 8.83 -3.25 -0.37
C ALA A 125 8.62 -3.27 1.15
N ASN A 126 8.38 -2.10 1.76
CA ASN A 126 8.34 -1.90 3.20
C ASN A 126 6.91 -1.89 3.78
N VAL A 127 5.97 -2.62 3.19
CA VAL A 127 4.57 -2.65 3.68
C VAL A 127 4.40 -3.67 4.79
N GLU A 128 3.80 -3.21 5.89
CA GLU A 128 3.29 -4.04 6.97
C GLU A 128 1.76 -4.06 6.94
N PRO A 129 1.09 -5.23 6.90
CA PRO A 129 1.64 -6.60 6.88
C PRO A 129 2.06 -7.06 5.47
N ARG A 130 3.17 -7.84 5.40
CA ARG A 130 3.70 -8.42 4.14
C ARG A 130 2.70 -9.30 3.39
N LEU A 131 1.69 -9.85 4.08
CA LEU A 131 0.64 -10.66 3.48
C LEU A 131 -0.16 -9.89 2.40
N MET A 132 -0.33 -8.57 2.57
CA MET A 132 -1.03 -7.74 1.58
C MET A 132 -0.28 -7.68 0.26
N ILE A 133 1.04 -7.49 0.30
CA ILE A 133 1.90 -7.50 -0.89
C ILE A 133 1.82 -8.88 -1.57
N LYS A 134 1.94 -9.96 -0.80
CA LYS A 134 1.89 -11.34 -1.31
C LYS A 134 0.62 -11.60 -2.12
N HIS A 135 -0.54 -11.19 -1.59
CA HIS A 135 -1.80 -11.36 -2.29
C HIS A 135 -1.81 -10.67 -3.66
N ILE A 136 -1.35 -9.41 -3.72
CA ILE A 136 -1.31 -8.64 -4.96
C ILE A 136 -0.33 -9.26 -5.97
N ILE A 137 0.84 -9.70 -5.52
CA ILE A 137 1.83 -10.36 -6.37
C ILE A 137 1.25 -11.63 -7.01
N VAL A 138 0.62 -12.49 -6.21
CA VAL A 138 0.03 -13.74 -6.72
C VAL A 138 -1.06 -13.44 -7.75
N MET A 139 -1.93 -12.46 -7.50
CA MET A 139 -2.96 -12.04 -8.46
C MET A 139 -2.36 -11.56 -9.79
N ALA A 140 -1.32 -10.73 -9.71
CA ALA A 140 -0.66 -10.19 -10.90
C ALA A 140 0.10 -11.28 -11.67
N GLN A 141 0.78 -12.19 -10.97
CA GLN A 141 1.48 -13.33 -11.59
C GLN A 141 0.50 -14.25 -12.34
N ASN A 142 -0.65 -14.58 -11.75
CA ASN A 142 -1.69 -15.38 -12.39
C ASN A 142 -2.18 -14.74 -13.70
N LYS A 143 -2.20 -13.41 -13.77
CA LYS A 143 -2.62 -12.62 -14.93
C LYS A 143 -1.46 -12.21 -15.84
N LYS A 144 -0.23 -12.67 -15.57
CA LYS A 144 1.01 -12.33 -16.31
C LYS A 144 1.30 -10.82 -16.36
N ILE A 145 0.91 -10.10 -15.31
CA ILE A 145 1.14 -8.66 -15.18
C ILE A 145 2.50 -8.44 -14.47
N PRO A 146 3.39 -7.58 -15.00
CA PRO A 146 4.66 -7.29 -14.37
C PRO A 146 4.47 -6.53 -13.04
N VAL A 147 5.15 -7.01 -12.01
CA VAL A 147 5.16 -6.41 -10.66
C VAL A 147 6.57 -6.02 -10.26
N LEU A 148 6.73 -4.80 -9.75
CA LEU A 148 7.99 -4.26 -9.28
C LEU A 148 7.88 -3.84 -7.82
N LEU A 149 8.83 -4.26 -6.97
CA LEU A 149 8.92 -3.80 -5.58
C LEU A 149 9.95 -2.68 -5.45
N LEU A 150 9.48 -1.48 -5.07
CA LEU A 150 10.29 -0.29 -4.91
C LEU A 150 10.26 0.17 -3.43
N PRO A 151 11.36 0.01 -2.67
CA PRO A 151 11.42 0.38 -1.25
C PRO A 151 11.17 1.87 -0.94
N VAL A 152 11.32 2.73 -1.95
CA VAL A 152 11.25 4.20 -1.85
C VAL A 152 9.90 4.73 -2.38
N LEU A 153 8.97 3.84 -2.74
CA LEU A 153 7.69 4.24 -3.35
C LEU A 153 6.91 5.18 -2.43
N LYS A 154 6.79 4.81 -1.15
CA LYS A 154 6.01 5.53 -0.15
C LYS A 154 6.50 6.97 0.07
N THR A 155 7.82 7.17 0.07
CA THR A 155 8.44 8.48 0.28
C THR A 155 8.30 9.37 -0.95
N VAL A 156 8.54 8.81 -2.15
CA VAL A 156 8.40 9.54 -3.42
C VAL A 156 6.96 10.02 -3.62
N THR A 157 5.96 9.16 -3.42
CA THR A 157 4.56 9.58 -3.60
C THR A 157 4.11 10.61 -2.57
N LEU A 158 4.62 10.51 -1.33
CA LEU A 158 4.34 11.48 -0.28
C LEU A 158 4.89 12.86 -0.64
N GLN A 159 6.11 12.94 -1.17
CA GLN A 159 6.74 14.19 -1.59
C GLN A 159 6.03 14.81 -2.80
N GLN A 160 5.78 14.01 -3.84
CA GLN A 160 5.27 14.54 -5.11
C GLN A 160 3.75 14.75 -5.09
N ILE A 161 2.99 13.70 -4.75
CA ILE A 161 1.52 13.72 -4.81
C ILE A 161 0.91 14.28 -3.51
N GLY A 162 1.64 14.20 -2.40
CA GLY A 162 1.19 14.69 -1.08
C GLY A 162 0.45 13.65 -0.24
N PHE A 163 0.56 12.36 -0.59
CA PHE A 163 0.13 11.24 0.25
C PHE A 163 0.96 9.99 0.01
N ALA A 164 1.11 9.19 1.06
CA ALA A 164 1.87 7.94 1.02
C ALA A 164 1.04 6.82 0.37
N THR A 165 1.59 6.11 -0.61
CA THR A 165 0.93 4.96 -1.24
C THR A 165 1.80 3.72 -1.18
N ALA A 166 1.21 2.61 -0.73
CA ALA A 166 1.85 1.29 -0.69
C ALA A 166 1.74 0.52 -2.02
N ALA A 167 0.74 0.86 -2.85
CA ALA A 167 0.50 0.24 -4.14
C ALA A 167 0.12 1.29 -5.18
N PHE A 168 0.72 1.17 -6.35
CA PHE A 168 0.57 2.05 -7.50
C PHE A 168 0.43 1.16 -8.74
N ALA A 169 -0.53 1.44 -9.62
CA ALA A 169 -0.70 0.69 -10.85
C ALA A 169 -1.04 1.60 -12.02
N LEU A 170 -0.62 1.18 -13.22
CA LEU A 170 -0.97 1.83 -14.47
C LEU A 170 -2.08 1.05 -15.17
N LYS A 171 -3.07 1.77 -15.67
CA LYS A 171 -4.19 1.22 -16.42
C LYS A 171 -3.76 0.88 -17.85
N VAL A 172 -4.31 -0.18 -18.43
CA VAL A 172 -4.13 -0.46 -19.86
C VAL A 172 -4.86 0.64 -20.65
N LYS A 173 -4.18 1.21 -21.66
CA LYS A 173 -4.81 2.16 -22.57
C LYS A 173 -5.66 1.37 -23.55
N ASN A 174 -6.98 1.44 -23.38
CA ASN A 174 -7.95 1.01 -24.39
C ASN A 174 -7.94 1.94 -25.60
#